data_AF-A0A958DKE6-F1
#
_entry.id   AF-A0A958DKE6-F1
#
_cell.length_a   1.000
_cell.length_b   1.000
_cell.length_c   1.000
_cell.angle_alpha   90.00
_cell.angle_beta   90.00
_cell.angle_gamma   90.00
#
_symmetry.space_group_name_H-M   'P 1'
#
loop_
_entity.id
_entity.type
_entity.pdbx_description
1 polymer ?
#
loop_
_entity_poly.entity_id
_entity_poly.type
_entity_poly.pdbx_seq_one_letter_code
_entity_poly.pdbx_strand_id
1 'polypeptide(L)'
;GGISRTVNYQGYRFDIGGHRFFSKVPYVNDLWHEILQDDFILRPRLSRIHYKGHFFDYPLKAMNALAGLGPYEAMMVMLSYLRAKAIPYNGGSEDNFEQWVANRFGYRLYSIFFKTYTEKVWGIPCHEISADWAAQRIKNLSLKRAIYNALVGSAKSMNGEVITTLIEQFHYPRLGPGMMWERCAELLEAQGSPTVFGQPVQQIYHHNGRVTAIKALNRRGEATEITGREFISTMPLRELIFSLSPAPPDKVLQAAHNLRYRDYLTVVLVIDRENVFPDNWIYIHTPEVKLGRIQNYKNWSAAMVPDTSKTALGLEYFLWEQDAEWKWPDERLIETGIRECVQIGLIRPGEVLDGTVVRMKKAYPVYDNYYHRSLAIIRRYLEQFSNLQTIGRNGLHRYNNQDHSMMTGVYAARNIFGETNDVWSVNIEQEYHEESRPESSASGERLVPMRPRDHAPEPQHTFDEIVEEAYAGQVVEELFARLDTLAMGIAVGTVSGLICAIGILLLFYHPANMPELSGLTRETLGLDPDWVKIVIGITGASGAGFLLGSSMSLVRNCLIKFYLGFTRKRVEASQTQAL
;
A
#
# COMPACT_ATOMS: atom_id res chain seq x y z
N GLY A 1 5.27 -7.59 -23.49
CA GLY A 1 5.37 -8.10 -22.10
C GLY A 1 6.25 -7.23 -21.21
N GLY A 2 7.51 -6.98 -21.57
CA GLY A 2 8.42 -6.19 -20.73
C GLY A 2 8.61 -6.82 -19.35
N ILE A 3 8.43 -6.04 -18.29
CA ILE A 3 8.43 -6.54 -16.90
C ILE A 3 7.18 -7.37 -16.55
N SER A 4 6.14 -7.36 -17.38
CA SER A 4 4.92 -8.17 -17.24
C SER A 4 4.95 -9.39 -18.18
N ARG A 5 6.13 -9.96 -18.41
CA ARG A 5 6.28 -11.24 -19.13
C ARG A 5 6.14 -12.41 -18.16
N THR A 6 5.80 -13.57 -18.72
CA THR A 6 5.86 -14.85 -18.03
C THR A 6 7.05 -15.64 -18.58
N VAL A 7 7.82 -16.25 -17.70
CA VAL A 7 8.95 -17.12 -18.03
C VAL A 7 8.49 -18.57 -17.94
N ASN A 8 9.02 -19.43 -18.80
CA ASN A 8 8.75 -20.86 -18.81
C ASN A 8 10.06 -21.63 -18.61
N TYR A 9 10.09 -22.51 -17.61
CA TYR A 9 11.17 -23.44 -17.32
C TYR A 9 10.59 -24.84 -17.16
N GLN A 10 10.91 -25.74 -18.10
CA GLN A 10 10.41 -27.13 -18.10
C GLN A 10 8.88 -27.26 -17.95
N GLY A 11 8.12 -26.32 -18.53
CA GLY A 11 6.66 -26.28 -18.42
C GLY A 11 6.13 -25.55 -17.18
N TYR A 12 6.97 -25.30 -16.17
CA TYR A 12 6.64 -24.41 -15.05
C TYR A 12 6.69 -22.97 -15.51
N ARG A 13 5.58 -22.26 -15.33
CA ARG A 13 5.42 -20.85 -15.69
C ARG A 13 5.45 -19.98 -14.45
N PHE A 14 6.08 -18.82 -14.58
CA PHE A 14 6.17 -17.86 -13.48
C PHE A 14 6.38 -16.45 -13.98
N ASP A 15 5.86 -15.52 -13.21
CA ASP A 15 5.88 -14.11 -13.54
C ASP A 15 7.11 -13.43 -12.97
N ILE A 16 7.39 -12.23 -13.46
CA ILE A 16 8.37 -11.34 -12.83
C ILE A 16 7.66 -10.58 -11.70
N GLY A 17 7.27 -11.36 -10.70
CA GLY A 17 6.45 -10.97 -9.56
C GLY A 17 4.96 -11.03 -9.84
N GLY A 18 4.14 -10.92 -8.79
CA GLY A 18 2.69 -11.07 -8.89
C GLY A 18 2.00 -9.93 -9.66
N HIS A 19 1.42 -10.26 -10.80
CA HIS A 19 0.72 -9.32 -11.69
C HIS A 19 -0.78 -9.59 -11.69
N ARG A 20 -1.54 -8.77 -10.96
CA ARG A 20 -3.00 -8.79 -11.00
C ARG A 20 -3.50 -7.91 -12.13
N PHE A 21 -4.58 -8.34 -12.79
CA PHE A 21 -5.30 -7.49 -13.72
C PHE A 21 -6.56 -6.98 -13.03
N PHE A 22 -6.51 -5.70 -12.69
CA PHE A 22 -7.58 -4.94 -12.08
C PHE A 22 -7.34 -3.48 -12.45
N SER A 23 -8.37 -2.80 -12.95
CA SER A 23 -8.33 -1.37 -13.15
C SER A 23 -9.65 -0.72 -12.75
N LYS A 24 -9.57 0.52 -12.27
CA LYS A 24 -10.72 1.40 -12.10
C LYS A 24 -11.09 2.13 -13.40
N VAL A 25 -10.32 1.93 -14.48
CA VAL A 25 -10.56 2.53 -15.78
C VAL A 25 -11.27 1.51 -16.68
N PRO A 26 -12.57 1.69 -16.98
CA PRO A 26 -13.35 0.72 -17.76
C PRO A 26 -12.69 0.38 -19.10
N TYR A 27 -12.20 1.40 -19.81
CA TYR A 27 -11.48 1.24 -21.08
C TYR A 27 -10.32 0.21 -21.01
N VAL A 28 -9.57 0.19 -19.91
CA VAL A 28 -8.45 -0.76 -19.74
C VAL A 28 -8.98 -2.18 -19.54
N ASN A 29 -10.03 -2.34 -18.74
CA ASN A 29 -10.66 -3.64 -18.52
C ASN A 29 -11.24 -4.19 -19.82
N ASP A 30 -11.96 -3.36 -20.57
CA ASP A 30 -12.57 -3.74 -21.86
C ASP A 30 -11.49 -4.20 -22.85
N LEU A 31 -10.39 -3.46 -22.95
CA LEU A 31 -9.26 -3.81 -23.81
C LEU A 31 -8.60 -5.14 -23.40
N TRP A 32 -8.46 -5.42 -22.10
CA TRP A 32 -7.95 -6.72 -21.64
C TRP A 32 -8.88 -7.88 -21.99
N HIS A 33 -10.20 -7.70 -21.82
CA HIS A 33 -11.19 -8.70 -22.19
C HIS A 33 -11.24 -8.92 -23.71
N GLU A 34 -11.12 -7.86 -24.50
CA GLU A 34 -11.06 -7.94 -25.96
C GLU A 34 -9.89 -8.80 -26.44
N ILE A 35 -8.71 -8.61 -25.83
CA ILE A 35 -7.47 -9.30 -26.24
C ILE A 35 -7.50 -10.79 -25.91
N LEU A 36 -7.87 -11.18 -24.68
CA LEU A 36 -7.72 -12.56 -24.19
C LEU A 36 -9.01 -13.38 -24.14
N GLN A 37 -10.17 -12.73 -24.05
CA GLN A 37 -11.47 -13.42 -24.04
C GLN A 37 -11.51 -14.53 -22.97
N ASP A 38 -11.78 -15.78 -23.36
CA ASP A 38 -11.98 -16.93 -22.46
C ASP A 38 -10.72 -17.32 -21.67
N ASP A 39 -9.52 -16.93 -22.13
CA ASP A 39 -8.26 -17.20 -21.42
C ASP A 39 -8.01 -16.20 -20.27
N PHE A 40 -8.91 -15.22 -20.06
CA PHE A 40 -8.82 -14.24 -18.99
C PHE A 40 -9.67 -14.63 -17.78
N ILE A 41 -9.10 -15.48 -16.93
CA ILE A 41 -9.81 -16.15 -15.85
C ILE A 41 -9.91 -15.28 -14.59
N LEU A 42 -10.98 -15.47 -13.82
CA LEU A 42 -11.16 -14.83 -12.51
C LEU A 42 -10.52 -15.66 -11.40
N ARG A 43 -9.76 -15.03 -10.51
CA ARG A 43 -9.02 -15.69 -9.44
C ARG A 43 -9.36 -15.11 -8.07
N PRO A 44 -9.59 -15.96 -7.05
CA PRO A 44 -9.71 -15.47 -5.68
C PRO A 44 -8.38 -14.88 -5.24
N ARG A 45 -8.48 -13.85 -4.41
CA ARG A 45 -7.35 -13.16 -3.82
C ARG A 45 -7.17 -13.59 -2.37
N LEU A 46 -6.02 -14.17 -2.08
CA LEU A 46 -5.53 -14.36 -0.72
C LEU A 46 -4.07 -13.92 -0.63
N SER A 47 -3.81 -12.99 0.29
CA SER A 47 -2.46 -12.59 0.64
C SER A 47 -2.37 -12.24 2.11
N ARG A 48 -1.22 -12.56 2.71
CA ARG A 48 -0.91 -12.34 4.11
C ARG A 48 0.52 -11.81 4.27
N ILE A 49 0.79 -11.25 5.45
CA ILE A 49 2.11 -10.85 5.91
C ILE A 49 2.64 -11.94 6.83
N HIS A 50 3.85 -12.43 6.59
CA HIS A 50 4.58 -13.31 7.49
C HIS A 50 5.55 -12.50 8.36
N TYR A 51 5.36 -12.56 9.68
CA TYR A 51 6.24 -11.90 10.66
C TYR A 51 6.39 -12.78 11.90
N LYS A 52 7.64 -13.10 12.26
CA LYS A 52 8.00 -13.92 13.44
C LYS A 52 7.21 -15.25 13.55
N GLY A 53 7.05 -15.96 12.44
CA GLY A 53 6.34 -17.26 12.40
C GLY A 53 4.81 -17.15 12.41
N HIS A 54 4.26 -15.93 12.42
CA HIS A 54 2.82 -15.68 12.37
C HIS A 54 2.40 -15.07 11.05
N PHE A 55 1.16 -15.36 10.66
CA PHE A 55 0.51 -14.77 9.49
C PHE A 55 -0.48 -13.70 9.92
N PHE A 56 -0.37 -12.55 9.28
CA PHE A 56 -1.26 -11.40 9.46
C PHE A 56 -1.99 -11.10 8.15
N ASP A 57 -3.21 -10.58 8.26
CA ASP A 57 -4.01 -10.20 7.09
C ASP A 57 -3.31 -9.10 6.28
N TYR A 58 -3.44 -9.16 4.95
CA TYR A 58 -3.08 -8.06 4.07
C TYR A 58 -4.30 -7.50 3.31
N PRO A 59 -4.56 -6.18 3.37
CA PRO A 59 -3.90 -5.16 4.17
C PRO A 59 -4.00 -5.40 5.67
N LEU A 60 -3.05 -4.83 6.41
CA LEU A 60 -2.94 -5.03 7.85
C LEU A 60 -4.19 -4.54 8.57
N LYS A 61 -4.97 -5.46 9.14
CA LYS A 61 -6.12 -5.13 9.98
C LYS A 61 -5.66 -4.93 11.42
N ALA A 62 -6.05 -3.82 12.04
CA ALA A 62 -5.60 -3.45 13.39
C ALA A 62 -5.87 -4.55 14.44
N MET A 63 -7.04 -5.20 14.42
CA MET A 63 -7.35 -6.28 15.37
C MET A 63 -6.53 -7.55 15.14
N ASN A 64 -6.34 -7.96 13.89
CA ASN A 64 -5.49 -9.10 13.57
C ASN A 64 -4.03 -8.82 13.97
N ALA A 65 -3.53 -7.61 13.72
CA ALA A 65 -2.19 -7.18 14.13
C ALA A 65 -2.01 -7.18 15.65
N LEU A 66 -2.92 -6.53 16.39
CA LEU A 66 -2.83 -6.43 17.85
C LEU A 66 -3.00 -7.80 18.53
N ALA A 67 -3.91 -8.65 18.04
CA ALA A 67 -4.07 -10.00 18.56
C ALA A 67 -2.84 -10.87 18.28
N GLY A 68 -2.31 -10.85 17.05
CA GLY A 68 -1.17 -11.68 16.64
C GLY A 68 0.17 -11.24 17.23
N LEU A 69 0.32 -9.99 17.67
CA LEU A 69 1.52 -9.50 18.37
C LEU A 69 1.55 -9.88 19.87
N GLY A 70 0.42 -10.24 20.45
CA GLY A 70 0.26 -10.48 21.88
C GLY A 70 0.06 -9.18 22.69
N PRO A 71 -0.44 -9.31 23.94
CA PRO A 71 -0.95 -8.17 24.73
C PRO A 71 0.11 -7.12 25.05
N TYR A 72 1.35 -7.54 25.32
CA TYR A 72 2.44 -6.63 25.64
C TYR A 72 2.81 -5.73 24.44
N GLU A 73 3.10 -6.31 23.28
CA GLU A 73 3.45 -5.54 22.08
C GLU A 73 2.26 -4.71 21.58
N ALA A 74 1.03 -5.24 21.68
CA ALA A 74 -0.17 -4.48 21.37
C ALA A 74 -0.28 -3.20 22.22
N MET A 75 -0.07 -3.30 23.54
CA MET A 75 -0.05 -2.15 24.43
C MET A 75 1.06 -1.16 24.05
N MET A 76 2.27 -1.64 23.75
CA MET A 76 3.39 -0.78 23.34
C MET A 76 3.13 -0.07 22.00
N VAL A 77 2.48 -0.74 21.05
CA VAL A 77 2.02 -0.13 19.79
C VAL A 77 1.00 0.98 20.07
N MET A 78 0.01 0.72 20.92
CA MET A 78 -1.01 1.72 21.29
C MET A 78 -0.42 2.93 22.01
N LEU A 79 0.49 2.70 22.98
CA LEU A 79 1.20 3.78 23.67
C LEU A 79 2.06 4.60 22.70
N SER A 80 2.73 3.94 21.74
CA SER A 80 3.52 4.63 20.71
C SER A 80 2.65 5.48 19.78
N TYR A 81 1.46 5.00 19.41
CA TYR A 81 0.49 5.77 18.63
C TYR A 81 -0.02 6.99 19.41
N LEU A 82 -0.42 6.82 20.67
CA LEU A 82 -0.88 7.93 21.52
C LEU A 82 0.22 8.97 21.72
N ARG A 83 1.46 8.52 21.93
CA ARG A 83 2.63 9.40 21.99
C ARG A 83 2.80 10.20 20.70
N ALA A 84 2.70 9.58 19.52
CA ALA A 84 2.82 10.28 18.24
C ALA A 84 1.70 11.32 18.03
N LYS A 85 0.51 11.13 18.62
CA LYS A 85 -0.57 12.14 18.59
C LYS A 85 -0.36 13.30 19.56
N ALA A 86 0.27 13.06 20.70
CA ALA A 86 0.57 14.11 21.68
C ALA A 86 1.86 14.87 21.35
N ILE A 87 2.88 14.15 20.93
CA ILE A 87 4.22 14.65 20.61
C ILE A 87 4.63 14.00 19.27
N PRO A 88 4.34 14.68 18.14
CA PRO A 88 4.69 14.19 16.83
C PRO A 88 6.18 13.86 16.71
N TYR A 89 6.48 12.76 16.01
CA TYR A 89 7.83 12.33 15.71
C TYR A 89 8.55 13.39 14.84
N ASN A 90 9.81 13.70 15.20
CA ASN A 90 10.63 14.73 14.55
C ASN A 90 9.93 16.09 14.37
N GLY A 91 9.14 16.52 15.36
CA GLY A 91 8.45 17.81 15.30
C GLY A 91 7.29 17.85 14.29
N GLY A 92 6.85 16.70 13.77
CA GLY A 92 5.72 16.60 12.84
C GLY A 92 6.09 16.80 11.37
N SER A 93 7.38 16.82 11.02
CA SER A 93 7.79 16.78 9.61
C SER A 93 7.33 15.48 8.95
N GLU A 94 7.03 15.51 7.66
CA GLU A 94 6.55 14.36 6.89
C GLU A 94 7.20 14.32 5.50
N ASP A 95 8.51 14.59 5.45
CA ASP A 95 9.27 14.71 4.20
C ASP A 95 9.64 13.34 3.62
N ASN A 96 9.79 12.34 4.50
CA ASN A 96 10.16 10.96 4.15
C ASN A 96 9.17 9.92 4.68
N PHE A 97 9.32 8.70 4.21
CA PHE A 97 8.44 7.57 4.53
C PHE A 97 8.40 7.27 6.03
N GLU A 98 9.56 7.25 6.70
CA GLU A 98 9.64 6.99 8.15
C GLU A 98 8.80 7.99 8.94
N GLN A 99 9.01 9.29 8.67
CA GLN A 99 8.28 10.37 9.30
C GLN A 99 6.77 10.29 9.02
N TRP A 100 6.40 10.12 7.74
CA TRP A 100 5.00 10.07 7.31
C TRP A 100 4.21 8.93 7.99
N VAL A 101 4.80 7.74 8.10
CA VAL A 101 4.16 6.57 8.73
C VAL A 101 4.19 6.69 10.25
N ALA A 102 5.32 7.08 10.85
CA ALA A 102 5.46 7.18 12.30
C ALA A 102 4.52 8.23 12.90
N ASN A 103 4.32 9.39 12.26
CA ASN A 103 3.39 10.44 12.72
C ASN A 103 1.91 10.01 12.62
N ARG A 104 1.59 9.15 11.66
CA ARG A 104 0.22 8.65 11.48
C ARG A 104 -0.11 7.48 12.39
N PHE A 105 0.80 6.52 12.53
CA PHE A 105 0.52 5.21 13.13
C PHE A 105 1.35 4.88 14.38
N GLY A 106 2.30 5.74 14.75
CA GLY A 106 3.24 5.49 15.85
C GLY A 106 4.49 4.74 15.38
N TYR A 107 5.63 5.08 16.00
CA TYR A 107 6.95 4.55 15.65
C TYR A 107 7.06 3.02 15.83
N ARG A 108 6.37 2.45 16.83
CA ARG A 108 6.42 1.00 17.11
C ARG A 108 5.75 0.19 16.00
N LEU A 109 4.55 0.59 15.55
CA LEU A 109 3.87 -0.08 14.44
C LEU A 109 4.66 0.07 13.14
N TYR A 110 5.14 1.28 12.86
CA TYR A 110 6.05 1.56 11.75
C TYR A 110 7.24 0.60 11.74
N SER A 111 7.94 0.46 12.87
CA SER A 111 9.13 -0.38 12.98
C SER A 111 8.84 -1.86 12.73
N ILE A 112 7.68 -2.36 13.17
CA ILE A 112 7.30 -3.78 13.07
C ILE A 112 6.81 -4.13 11.66
N PHE A 113 5.85 -3.37 11.12
CA PHE A 113 5.13 -3.77 9.91
C PHE A 113 5.49 -2.95 8.67
N PHE A 114 6.17 -1.81 8.79
CA PHE A 114 6.44 -0.97 7.61
C PHE A 114 7.93 -0.90 7.29
N LYS A 115 8.77 -0.66 8.31
CA LYS A 115 10.21 -0.41 8.13
C LYS A 115 10.92 -1.56 7.43
N THR A 116 10.98 -2.73 8.04
CA THR A 116 11.79 -3.86 7.55
C THR A 116 11.41 -4.28 6.14
N TYR A 117 10.11 -4.39 5.85
CA TYR A 117 9.66 -4.76 4.51
C TYR A 117 9.99 -3.68 3.47
N THR A 118 9.75 -2.41 3.82
CA THR A 118 10.05 -1.28 2.92
C THR A 118 11.54 -1.20 2.62
N GLU A 119 12.40 -1.35 3.63
CA GLU A 119 13.87 -1.33 3.45
C GLU A 119 14.35 -2.54 2.63
N LYS A 120 13.74 -3.73 2.76
CA LYS A 120 14.02 -4.87 1.87
C LYS A 120 13.68 -4.54 0.42
N VAL A 121 12.48 -4.02 0.17
CA VAL A 121 12.01 -3.68 -1.18
C VAL A 121 12.93 -2.63 -1.82
N TRP A 122 13.23 -1.56 -1.11
CA TRP A 122 13.92 -0.41 -1.69
C TRP A 122 15.43 -0.48 -1.56
N GLY A 123 15.97 -1.26 -0.63
CA GLY A 123 17.42 -1.34 -0.40
C GLY A 123 18.05 -0.04 0.08
N ILE A 124 17.24 0.88 0.64
CA ILE A 124 17.65 2.11 1.30
C ILE A 124 16.84 2.32 2.59
N PRO A 125 17.37 3.05 3.59
CA PRO A 125 16.64 3.39 4.80
C PRO A 125 15.35 4.16 4.50
N CYS A 126 14.31 3.93 5.31
CA CYS A 126 13.02 4.60 5.14
C CYS A 126 13.06 6.14 5.27
N HIS A 127 14.08 6.71 5.92
CA HIS A 127 14.26 8.16 6.00
C HIS A 127 14.87 8.77 4.72
N GLU A 128 15.34 7.94 3.78
CA GLU A 128 15.82 8.35 2.45
C GLU A 128 14.75 8.18 1.35
N ILE A 129 13.61 7.58 1.68
CA ILE A 129 12.49 7.37 0.75
C ILE A 129 11.52 8.55 0.91
N SER A 130 11.17 9.20 -0.21
CA SER A 130 10.22 10.30 -0.22
C SER A 130 8.85 9.91 0.32
N ALA A 131 8.21 10.81 1.07
CA ALA A 131 6.86 10.62 1.60
C ALA A 131 5.79 10.45 0.51
N ASP A 132 6.03 10.90 -0.73
CA ASP A 132 5.10 10.70 -1.84
C ASP A 132 4.81 9.22 -2.09
N TRP A 133 5.83 8.38 -1.91
CA TRP A 133 5.66 6.94 -2.03
C TRP A 133 4.76 6.39 -0.92
N ALA A 134 4.89 6.90 0.31
CA ALA A 134 4.03 6.54 1.44
C ALA A 134 2.58 6.95 1.16
N ALA A 135 2.37 8.19 0.73
CA ALA A 135 1.07 8.76 0.42
C ALA A 135 0.38 8.00 -0.73
N GLN A 136 1.10 7.58 -1.77
CA GLN A 136 0.52 6.77 -2.85
C GLN A 136 0.03 5.38 -2.40
N ARG A 137 0.55 4.84 -1.29
CA ARG A 137 0.29 3.45 -0.87
C ARG A 137 -0.55 3.30 0.40
N ILE A 138 -0.52 4.28 1.32
CA ILE A 138 -1.01 4.11 2.70
C ILE A 138 -2.13 5.11 3.06
N LYS A 139 -2.38 6.14 2.24
CA LYS A 139 -3.22 7.32 2.56
C LYS A 139 -4.63 7.04 3.11
N ASN A 140 -5.27 5.92 2.75
CA ASN A 140 -6.62 5.58 3.22
C ASN A 140 -6.70 4.65 4.45
N LEU A 141 -5.57 4.27 5.07
CA LEU A 141 -5.57 3.49 6.31
C LEU A 141 -5.89 4.41 7.51
N SER A 142 -7.17 4.60 7.82
CA SER A 142 -7.58 5.32 9.03
C SER A 142 -7.58 4.40 10.24
N LEU A 143 -6.59 4.55 11.13
CA LEU A 143 -6.53 3.79 12.38
C LEU A 143 -7.73 4.11 13.30
N LYS A 144 -8.23 5.37 13.28
CA LYS A 144 -9.44 5.76 14.01
C LYS A 144 -10.65 4.95 13.55
N ARG A 145 -10.82 4.79 12.22
CA ARG A 145 -11.90 3.99 11.64
C ARG A 145 -11.74 2.51 11.96
N ALA A 146 -10.51 1.99 11.92
CA ALA A 146 -10.21 0.60 12.28
C ALA A 146 -10.53 0.28 13.75
N ILE A 147 -10.19 1.19 14.68
CA ILE A 147 -10.49 1.03 16.12
C ILE A 147 -12.00 1.15 16.37
N TYR A 148 -12.68 2.09 15.71
CA TYR A 148 -14.15 2.22 15.81
C TYR A 148 -14.86 0.94 15.35
N ASN A 149 -14.50 0.43 14.17
CA ASN A 149 -15.08 -0.80 13.62
C ASN A 149 -14.80 -2.04 14.50
N ALA A 150 -13.69 -2.04 15.23
CA ALA A 150 -13.34 -3.11 16.16
C ALA A 150 -14.16 -3.08 17.46
N LEU A 151 -14.44 -1.89 18.00
CA LEU A 151 -15.18 -1.72 19.26
C LEU A 151 -16.68 -1.88 19.10
N VAL A 152 -17.24 -1.43 17.98
CA VAL A 152 -18.69 -1.46 17.72
C VAL A 152 -19.13 -2.79 17.09
N GLY A 153 -18.18 -3.65 16.74
CA GLY A 153 -18.40 -4.77 15.82
C GLY A 153 -18.67 -4.26 14.41
N SER A 154 -18.44 -5.11 13.40
CA SER A 154 -18.90 -4.79 12.05
C SER A 154 -20.42 -4.77 12.07
N ALA A 155 -21.02 -3.60 12.22
CA ALA A 155 -22.46 -3.44 12.07
C ALA A 155 -22.82 -3.98 10.69
N LYS A 156 -23.53 -5.12 10.65
CA LYS A 156 -24.23 -5.56 9.46
C LYS A 156 -25.18 -4.42 9.09
N SER A 157 -24.82 -3.66 8.07
CA SER A 157 -25.78 -2.77 7.42
C SER A 157 -26.99 -3.61 7.01
N MET A 158 -28.19 -3.15 7.35
CA MET A 158 -29.46 -3.78 6.95
C MET A 158 -29.66 -3.85 5.42
N ASN A 159 -28.71 -3.34 4.62
CA ASN A 159 -28.70 -3.40 3.17
C ASN A 159 -27.54 -4.22 2.57
N GLY A 160 -26.96 -5.19 3.30
CA GLY A 160 -26.04 -6.18 2.71
C GLY A 160 -24.69 -5.64 2.20
N GLU A 161 -24.43 -4.34 2.27
CA GLU A 161 -23.14 -3.78 1.90
C GLU A 161 -22.12 -3.95 3.04
N VAL A 162 -21.20 -4.90 2.84
CA VAL A 162 -19.95 -4.96 3.58
C VAL A 162 -19.10 -3.76 3.15
N ILE A 163 -19.09 -2.72 3.96
CA ILE A 163 -18.24 -1.54 3.74
C ILE A 163 -16.79 -1.93 4.05
N THR A 164 -15.91 -1.68 3.07
CA THR A 164 -14.50 -2.11 2.89
C THR A 164 -14.29 -3.57 2.49
N THR A 165 -14.96 -4.03 1.43
CA THR A 165 -14.45 -5.20 0.70
C THR A 165 -13.25 -4.76 -0.15
N LEU A 166 -12.08 -5.27 0.22
CA LEU A 166 -10.98 -5.36 -0.72
C LEU A 166 -11.44 -6.10 -1.96
N ILE A 167 -10.76 -5.88 -3.09
CA ILE A 167 -10.90 -6.72 -4.27
C ILE A 167 -10.68 -8.19 -3.87
N GLU A 168 -11.75 -8.95 -3.69
CA GLU A 168 -11.69 -10.37 -3.29
C GLU A 168 -11.29 -11.26 -4.46
N GLN A 169 -11.42 -10.76 -5.69
CA GLN A 169 -11.13 -11.48 -6.92
C GLN A 169 -10.52 -10.54 -7.96
N PHE A 170 -9.58 -11.05 -8.76
CA PHE A 170 -8.99 -10.29 -9.86
C PHE A 170 -8.90 -11.16 -11.11
N HIS A 171 -8.85 -10.53 -12.28
CA HIS A 171 -8.62 -11.26 -13.52
C HIS A 171 -7.14 -11.58 -13.70
N TYR A 172 -6.86 -12.70 -14.36
CA TYR A 172 -5.51 -13.19 -14.59
C TYR A 172 -5.48 -14.04 -15.88
N PRO A 173 -4.52 -13.85 -16.78
CA PRO A 173 -4.38 -14.73 -17.94
C PRO A 173 -4.05 -16.16 -17.52
N ARG A 174 -4.69 -17.16 -18.12
CA ARG A 174 -4.55 -18.57 -17.72
C ARG A 174 -3.10 -19.06 -17.66
N LEU A 175 -2.23 -18.59 -18.56
CA LEU A 175 -0.81 -18.94 -18.61
C LEU A 175 0.13 -17.80 -18.16
N GLY A 176 -0.40 -16.84 -17.39
CA GLY A 176 0.32 -15.72 -16.82
C GLY A 176 0.29 -14.44 -17.67
N PRO A 177 0.58 -13.25 -17.09
CA PRO A 177 0.61 -11.94 -17.74
C PRO A 177 1.31 -11.90 -19.10
N GLY A 178 2.33 -12.73 -19.33
CA GLY A 178 2.99 -12.85 -20.64
C GLY A 178 1.99 -13.13 -21.77
N MET A 179 1.02 -14.00 -21.52
CA MET A 179 0.00 -14.42 -22.48
C MET A 179 -0.83 -13.25 -23.02
N MET A 180 -1.16 -12.27 -22.17
CA MET A 180 -1.87 -11.04 -22.60
C MET A 180 -1.11 -10.32 -23.71
N TRP A 181 0.20 -10.17 -23.50
CA TRP A 181 1.05 -9.36 -24.38
C TRP A 181 1.59 -10.13 -25.57
N GLU A 182 1.70 -11.45 -25.47
CA GLU A 182 1.92 -12.35 -26.59
C GLU A 182 0.71 -12.29 -27.54
N ARG A 183 -0.51 -12.43 -27.00
CA ARG A 183 -1.75 -12.33 -27.77
C ARG A 183 -1.92 -10.95 -28.42
N CYS A 184 -1.62 -9.89 -27.69
CA CYS A 184 -1.60 -8.52 -28.22
C CYS A 184 -0.66 -8.39 -29.44
N ALA A 185 0.54 -8.98 -29.37
CA ALA A 185 1.50 -8.95 -30.47
C ALA A 185 1.00 -9.75 -31.70
N GLU A 186 0.37 -10.91 -31.49
CA GLU A 186 -0.25 -11.70 -32.57
C GLU A 186 -1.36 -10.93 -33.29
N LEU A 187 -2.22 -10.25 -32.53
CA LEU A 187 -3.31 -9.43 -33.09
C LEU A 187 -2.77 -8.28 -33.93
N LEU A 188 -1.71 -7.61 -33.45
CA LEU A 188 -1.05 -6.54 -34.20
C LEU A 188 -0.37 -7.06 -35.47
N GLU A 189 0.29 -8.21 -35.41
CA GLU A 189 0.91 -8.86 -36.58
C GLU A 189 -0.14 -9.23 -37.64
N ALA A 190 -1.28 -9.80 -37.23
CA ALA A 190 -2.40 -10.10 -38.13
C ALA A 190 -2.99 -8.85 -38.81
N GLN A 191 -2.84 -7.67 -38.19
CA GLN A 191 -3.23 -6.38 -38.75
C GLN A 191 -2.11 -5.69 -39.56
N GLY A 192 -0.98 -6.36 -39.78
CA GLY A 192 0.15 -5.81 -40.54
C GLY A 192 1.05 -4.86 -39.75
N SER A 193 0.98 -4.87 -38.41
CA SER A 193 1.80 -4.05 -37.50
C SER A 193 2.69 -4.93 -36.61
N PRO A 194 3.67 -5.66 -37.17
CA PRO A 194 4.46 -6.64 -36.41
C PRO A 194 5.37 -5.97 -35.37
N THR A 195 5.54 -6.65 -34.23
CA THR A 195 6.52 -6.25 -33.22
C THR A 195 7.91 -6.79 -33.57
N VAL A 196 8.91 -5.91 -33.67
CA VAL A 196 10.29 -6.31 -33.98
C VAL A 196 11.06 -6.64 -32.69
N PHE A 197 11.46 -7.90 -32.54
CA PHE A 197 12.22 -8.38 -31.38
C PHE A 197 13.72 -8.48 -31.64
N GLY A 198 14.52 -8.42 -30.57
CA GLY A 198 15.97 -8.65 -30.66
C GLY A 198 16.74 -7.49 -31.32
N GLN A 199 16.17 -6.29 -31.31
CA GLN A 199 16.78 -5.08 -31.84
C GLN A 199 16.90 -3.98 -30.76
N PRO A 200 17.86 -4.09 -29.81
CA PRO A 200 18.11 -3.01 -28.85
C PRO A 200 18.47 -1.69 -29.54
N VAL A 201 17.74 -0.64 -29.20
CA VAL A 201 18.06 0.75 -29.58
C VAL A 201 19.33 1.19 -28.86
N GLN A 202 20.31 1.67 -29.62
CA GLN A 202 21.60 2.15 -29.12
C GLN A 202 21.70 3.68 -29.11
N GLN A 203 21.09 4.32 -30.12
CA GLN A 203 21.23 5.76 -30.32
C GLN A 203 19.94 6.32 -30.91
N ILE A 204 19.60 7.54 -30.52
CA ILE A 204 18.41 8.28 -30.96
C ILE A 204 18.90 9.61 -31.51
N TYR A 205 18.89 9.73 -32.82
CA TYR A 205 19.34 10.92 -33.52
C TYR A 205 18.27 12.00 -33.48
N HIS A 206 18.68 13.22 -33.18
CA HIS A 206 17.79 14.37 -33.16
C HIS A 206 18.46 15.63 -33.67
N HIS A 207 17.64 16.56 -34.14
CA HIS A 207 18.06 17.87 -34.62
C HIS A 207 16.94 18.88 -34.36
N ASN A 208 17.29 20.05 -33.82
CA ASN A 208 16.35 21.16 -33.54
C ASN A 208 15.06 20.74 -32.81
N GLY A 209 15.18 19.95 -31.73
CA GLY A 209 14.01 19.51 -30.95
C GLY A 209 13.11 18.53 -31.71
N ARG A 210 13.69 17.74 -32.62
CA ARG A 210 12.99 16.65 -33.32
C ARG A 210 13.88 15.42 -33.43
N VAL A 211 13.35 14.26 -33.05
CA VAL A 211 13.98 12.97 -33.33
C VAL A 211 13.84 12.69 -34.83
N THR A 212 14.95 12.32 -35.47
CA THR A 212 15.02 12.06 -36.91
C THR A 212 15.12 10.57 -37.21
N ALA A 213 15.87 9.82 -36.40
CA ALA A 213 16.06 8.40 -36.57
C ALA A 213 16.49 7.72 -35.26
N ILE A 214 16.35 6.40 -35.21
CA ILE A 214 16.95 5.55 -34.20
C ILE A 214 17.92 4.58 -34.85
N LYS A 215 19.01 4.26 -34.15
CA LYS A 215 19.94 3.19 -34.50
C LYS A 215 19.70 2.01 -33.59
N ALA A 216 19.36 0.86 -34.18
CA ALA A 216 19.21 -0.39 -33.47
C ALA A 216 20.26 -1.41 -33.96
N LEU A 217 20.65 -2.34 -33.10
CA LEU A 217 21.52 -3.46 -33.47
C LEU A 217 20.72 -4.75 -33.48
N ASN A 218 20.82 -5.56 -34.51
CA ASN A 218 20.24 -6.90 -34.49
C ASN A 218 21.12 -7.89 -33.68
N ARG A 219 20.67 -9.14 -33.55
CA ARG A 219 21.40 -10.19 -32.82
C ARG A 219 22.78 -10.53 -33.42
N ARG A 220 23.04 -10.17 -34.68
CA ARG A 220 24.33 -10.37 -35.36
C ARG A 220 25.27 -9.18 -35.18
N GLY A 221 24.82 -8.11 -34.49
CA GLY A 221 25.57 -6.88 -34.33
C GLY A 221 25.48 -5.93 -35.54
N GLU A 222 24.61 -6.22 -36.51
CA GLU A 222 24.41 -5.36 -37.67
C GLU A 222 23.53 -4.17 -37.27
N ALA A 223 23.98 -2.96 -37.62
CA ALA A 223 23.24 -1.74 -37.34
C ALA A 223 22.16 -1.50 -38.39
N THR A 224 20.97 -1.14 -37.93
CA THR A 224 19.87 -0.66 -38.76
C THR A 224 19.46 0.71 -38.28
N GLU A 225 19.36 1.66 -39.21
CA GLU A 225 18.78 2.97 -38.96
C GLU A 225 17.32 2.97 -39.35
N ILE A 226 16.47 3.46 -38.45
CA ILE A 226 15.01 3.49 -38.63
C ILE A 226 14.55 4.93 -38.46
N THR A 227 13.91 5.48 -39.50
CA THR A 227 13.32 6.82 -39.50
C THR A 227 11.85 6.76 -39.12
N GLY A 228 11.31 7.87 -38.62
CA GLY A 228 9.91 7.95 -38.18
C GLY A 228 9.43 9.39 -38.07
N ARG A 229 8.11 9.57 -38.12
CA ARG A 229 7.49 10.89 -37.91
C ARG A 229 7.34 11.21 -36.42
N GLU A 230 6.81 10.26 -35.66
CA GLU A 230 6.51 10.34 -34.24
C GLU A 230 7.22 9.20 -33.49
N PHE A 231 7.76 9.48 -32.32
CA PHE A 231 8.49 8.53 -31.48
C PHE A 231 7.85 8.44 -30.10
N ILE A 232 7.50 7.23 -29.69
CA ILE A 232 7.00 6.94 -28.35
C ILE A 232 8.02 6.03 -27.66
N SER A 233 8.55 6.47 -26.52
CA SER A 233 9.55 5.72 -25.76
C SER A 233 8.99 5.20 -24.45
N THR A 234 9.06 3.88 -24.28
CA THR A 234 8.78 3.17 -23.02
C THR A 234 10.05 2.78 -22.27
N MET A 235 11.24 3.06 -22.84
CA MET A 235 12.52 2.68 -22.23
C MET A 235 12.75 3.47 -20.94
N PRO A 236 13.57 2.99 -19.98
CA PRO A 236 13.80 3.76 -18.79
C PRO A 236 14.46 5.11 -19.12
N LEU A 237 13.98 6.13 -18.42
CA LEU A 237 14.25 7.53 -18.72
C LEU A 237 15.75 7.86 -18.72
N ARG A 238 16.51 7.16 -17.87
CA ARG A 238 17.97 7.29 -17.80
C ARG A 238 18.60 6.89 -19.14
N GLU A 239 18.24 5.72 -19.66
CA GLU A 239 18.77 5.16 -20.91
C GLU A 239 18.33 5.98 -22.11
N LEU A 240 17.10 6.51 -22.09
CA LEU A 240 16.64 7.43 -23.12
C LEU A 240 17.58 8.63 -23.25
N ILE A 241 17.84 9.31 -22.12
CA ILE A 241 18.70 10.51 -22.10
C ILE A 241 20.12 10.19 -22.56
N PHE A 242 20.70 9.08 -22.12
CA PHE A 242 22.05 8.67 -22.56
C PHE A 242 22.10 8.16 -24.01
N SER A 243 20.97 7.83 -24.62
CA SER A 243 20.91 7.39 -26.03
C SER A 243 20.75 8.55 -27.02
N LEU A 244 20.45 9.77 -26.55
CA LEU A 244 20.23 10.92 -27.44
C LEU A 244 21.53 11.40 -28.08
N SER A 245 21.45 11.71 -29.38
CA SER A 245 22.55 12.21 -30.18
C SER A 245 22.09 13.36 -31.09
N PRO A 246 22.66 14.58 -30.96
CA PRO A 246 23.76 14.97 -30.06
C PRO A 246 23.40 14.82 -28.58
N ALA A 247 24.43 14.69 -27.74
CA ALA A 247 24.24 14.49 -26.31
C ALA A 247 23.47 15.67 -25.67
N PRO A 248 22.56 15.41 -24.71
CA PRO A 248 21.94 16.46 -23.91
C PRO A 248 22.97 17.27 -23.10
N PRO A 249 22.62 18.48 -22.64
CA PRO A 249 23.49 19.28 -21.77
C PRO A 249 23.87 18.53 -20.48
N ASP A 250 25.06 18.81 -19.93
CA ASP A 250 25.61 18.12 -18.74
C ASP A 250 24.65 18.09 -17.55
N LYS A 251 23.88 19.17 -17.33
CA LYS A 251 22.87 19.23 -16.26
C LYS A 251 21.78 18.17 -16.42
N VAL A 252 21.38 17.86 -17.65
CA VAL A 252 20.37 16.82 -17.96
C VAL A 252 20.99 15.43 -17.82
N LEU A 253 22.23 15.24 -18.28
CA LEU A 253 22.98 14.00 -18.11
C LEU A 253 23.19 13.65 -16.63
N GLN A 254 23.55 14.63 -15.81
CA GLN A 254 23.69 14.48 -14.36
C GLN A 254 22.35 14.15 -13.70
N ALA A 255 21.27 14.83 -14.10
CA ALA A 255 19.93 14.51 -13.61
C ALA A 255 19.52 13.06 -13.96
N ALA A 256 19.79 12.61 -15.19
CA ALA A 256 19.52 11.23 -15.59
C ALA A 256 20.36 10.23 -14.80
N HIS A 257 21.64 10.50 -14.58
CA HIS A 257 22.52 9.69 -13.75
C HIS A 257 21.98 9.48 -12.32
N ASN A 258 21.36 10.52 -11.75
CA ASN A 258 20.78 10.47 -10.40
C ASN A 258 19.50 9.64 -10.30
N LEU A 259 18.78 9.40 -11.40
CA LEU A 259 17.58 8.56 -11.36
C LEU A 259 17.95 7.11 -11.07
N ARG A 260 17.55 6.54 -9.94
CA ARG A 260 17.87 5.15 -9.54
C ARG A 260 16.75 4.18 -9.88
N TYR A 261 17.12 2.94 -10.18
CA TYR A 261 16.16 1.85 -10.36
C TYR A 261 16.56 0.67 -9.50
N ARG A 262 15.58 0.04 -8.86
CA ARG A 262 15.72 -1.21 -8.13
C ARG A 262 15.56 -2.38 -9.09
N ASP A 263 16.41 -3.39 -8.93
CA ASP A 263 16.35 -4.62 -9.68
C ASP A 263 15.56 -5.68 -8.91
N TYR A 264 15.06 -6.67 -9.66
CA TYR A 264 14.25 -7.76 -9.16
C TYR A 264 14.91 -9.08 -9.51
N LEU A 265 15.01 -9.97 -8.53
CA LEU A 265 15.49 -11.33 -8.72
C LEU A 265 14.44 -12.27 -8.15
N THR A 266 14.07 -13.30 -8.91
CA THR A 266 13.26 -14.39 -8.38
C THR A 266 13.98 -15.72 -8.45
N VAL A 267 13.98 -16.44 -7.33
CA VAL A 267 14.36 -17.84 -7.26
C VAL A 267 13.06 -18.64 -7.27
N VAL A 268 12.89 -19.48 -8.28
CA VAL A 268 11.72 -20.35 -8.40
C VAL A 268 12.09 -21.72 -7.87
N LEU A 269 11.27 -22.24 -6.96
CA LEU A 269 11.44 -23.57 -6.39
C LEU A 269 10.24 -24.46 -6.77
N VAL A 270 10.54 -25.64 -7.30
CA VAL A 270 9.55 -26.71 -7.52
C VAL A 270 9.50 -27.59 -6.28
N ILE A 271 8.34 -27.60 -5.61
CA ILE A 271 8.13 -28.27 -4.34
C ILE A 271 7.36 -29.57 -4.57
N ASP A 272 7.82 -30.66 -3.97
CA ASP A 272 7.17 -31.98 -3.91
C ASP A 272 6.00 -31.98 -2.92
N ARG A 273 5.06 -31.06 -3.12
CA ARG A 273 3.85 -30.96 -2.33
C ARG A 273 2.76 -30.31 -3.14
N GLU A 274 1.58 -30.92 -3.11
CA GLU A 274 0.44 -30.45 -3.88
C GLU A 274 0.01 -29.05 -3.46
N ASN A 275 -0.07 -28.80 -2.16
CA ASN A 275 -0.53 -27.54 -1.61
C ASN A 275 0.43 -27.09 -0.50
N VAL A 276 1.19 -26.01 -0.76
CA VAL A 276 2.14 -25.47 0.23
C VAL A 276 1.47 -24.51 1.20
N PHE A 277 0.68 -23.59 0.68
CA PHE A 277 -0.16 -22.65 1.43
C PHE A 277 -1.24 -22.09 0.48
N PRO A 278 -2.37 -21.57 1.01
CA PRO A 278 -3.50 -21.15 0.17
C PRO A 278 -3.32 -19.78 -0.50
N ASP A 279 -2.35 -18.97 -0.06
CA ASP A 279 -2.12 -17.61 -0.56
C ASP A 279 -1.67 -17.59 -2.02
N ASN A 280 -2.10 -16.57 -2.78
CA ASN A 280 -1.47 -16.23 -4.05
C ASN A 280 -0.06 -15.68 -3.80
N TRP A 281 0.09 -14.81 -2.79
CA TRP A 281 1.38 -14.27 -2.37
C TRP A 281 1.47 -13.91 -0.89
N ILE A 282 2.67 -13.98 -0.33
CA ILE A 282 2.95 -13.67 1.08
C ILE A 282 4.06 -12.62 1.15
N TYR A 283 3.84 -11.54 1.91
CA TYR A 283 4.87 -10.54 2.22
C TYR A 283 5.74 -11.02 3.39
N ILE A 284 7.06 -10.99 3.26
CA ILE A 284 7.98 -11.53 4.28
C ILE A 284 8.61 -10.38 5.07
N HIS A 285 8.01 -10.06 6.21
CA HIS A 285 8.48 -8.99 7.11
C HIS A 285 9.50 -9.49 8.15
N THR A 286 9.66 -10.82 8.26
CA THR A 286 10.68 -11.50 9.09
C THR A 286 12.09 -10.97 8.80
N PRO A 287 12.75 -10.27 9.74
CA PRO A 287 14.06 -9.65 9.51
C PRO A 287 15.20 -10.67 9.34
N GLU A 288 15.02 -11.91 9.79
CA GLU A 288 16.05 -12.95 9.77
C GLU A 288 16.34 -13.53 8.38
N VAL A 289 15.60 -13.12 7.35
CA VAL A 289 15.76 -13.55 5.95
C VAL A 289 15.74 -12.37 4.99
N LYS A 290 16.45 -12.48 3.86
CA LYS A 290 16.48 -11.47 2.79
C LYS A 290 15.26 -11.51 1.90
N LEU A 291 14.61 -12.67 1.80
CA LEU A 291 13.36 -12.85 1.09
C LEU A 291 12.35 -11.74 1.44
N GLY A 292 11.84 -11.09 0.40
CA GLY A 292 10.89 -9.97 0.54
C GLY A 292 9.45 -10.41 0.31
N ARG A 293 9.20 -11.28 -0.67
CA ARG A 293 7.85 -11.76 -1.01
C ARG A 293 7.93 -13.17 -1.61
N ILE A 294 6.87 -13.94 -1.48
CA ILE A 294 6.73 -15.26 -2.12
C ILE A 294 5.46 -15.26 -2.96
N GLN A 295 5.55 -15.81 -4.16
CA GLN A 295 4.43 -16.12 -5.05
C GLN A 295 4.17 -17.62 -5.04
N ASN A 296 2.91 -18.05 -5.02
CA ASN A 296 2.54 -19.44 -5.31
C ASN A 296 1.82 -19.50 -6.66
N TYR A 297 2.57 -19.76 -7.72
CA TYR A 297 2.09 -19.65 -9.10
C TYR A 297 0.93 -20.60 -9.44
N LYS A 298 0.84 -21.75 -8.75
CA LYS A 298 -0.30 -22.66 -8.87
C LYS A 298 -1.61 -22.03 -8.37
N ASN A 299 -1.53 -21.18 -7.34
CA ASN A 299 -2.70 -20.48 -6.82
C ASN A 299 -3.10 -19.29 -7.71
N TRP A 300 -2.17 -18.73 -8.48
CA TRP A 300 -2.49 -17.76 -9.54
C TRP A 300 -3.24 -18.44 -10.70
N SER A 301 -2.78 -19.60 -11.16
CA SER A 301 -3.52 -20.46 -12.08
C SER A 301 -2.96 -21.88 -12.05
N ALA A 302 -3.85 -22.89 -12.02
CA ALA A 302 -3.43 -24.29 -12.05
C ALA A 302 -2.68 -24.65 -13.34
N ALA A 303 -2.93 -23.94 -14.44
CA ALA A 303 -2.25 -24.14 -15.72
C ALA A 303 -0.81 -23.56 -15.76
N MET A 304 -0.36 -22.91 -14.70
CA MET A 304 1.02 -22.43 -14.56
C MET A 304 2.00 -23.53 -14.15
N VAL A 305 1.49 -24.69 -13.71
CA VAL A 305 2.30 -25.84 -13.33
C VAL A 305 1.94 -27.04 -14.22
N PRO A 306 2.94 -27.79 -14.72
CA PRO A 306 2.69 -28.96 -15.58
C PRO A 306 2.23 -30.18 -14.79
N ASP A 307 2.64 -30.31 -13.51
CA ASP A 307 2.25 -31.38 -12.61
C ASP A 307 1.44 -30.81 -11.44
N THR A 308 0.15 -31.16 -11.38
CA THR A 308 -0.77 -30.68 -10.34
C THR A 308 -0.50 -31.32 -8.98
N SER A 309 0.35 -32.34 -8.86
CA SER A 309 0.80 -32.87 -7.55
C SER A 309 1.91 -32.04 -6.90
N LYS A 310 2.44 -31.04 -7.63
CA LYS A 310 3.55 -30.17 -7.20
C LYS A 310 3.08 -28.74 -6.98
N THR A 311 3.94 -27.92 -6.41
CA THR A 311 3.77 -26.46 -6.27
C THR A 311 5.00 -25.73 -6.79
N ALA A 312 4.81 -24.64 -7.53
CA ALA A 312 5.89 -23.73 -7.92
C ALA A 312 5.84 -22.45 -7.09
N LEU A 313 6.91 -22.17 -6.35
CA LEU A 313 7.05 -20.97 -5.53
C LEU A 313 8.05 -20.00 -6.15
N GLY A 314 7.66 -18.75 -6.34
CA GLY A 314 8.55 -17.66 -6.74
C GLY A 314 9.01 -16.85 -5.53
N LEU A 315 10.26 -17.03 -5.12
CA LEU A 315 10.87 -16.29 -4.02
C LEU A 315 11.43 -14.98 -4.56
N GLU A 316 10.97 -13.84 -4.06
CA GLU A 316 11.34 -12.52 -4.58
C GLU A 316 12.35 -11.81 -3.70
N TYR A 317 13.45 -11.42 -4.35
CA TYR A 317 14.53 -10.63 -3.81
C TYR A 317 14.58 -9.31 -4.57
N PHE A 318 14.58 -8.22 -3.82
CA PHE A 318 14.84 -6.90 -4.39
C PHE A 318 16.32 -6.66 -4.20
N LEU A 319 17.03 -6.34 -5.27
CA LEU A 319 18.49 -6.22 -5.29
C LEU A 319 18.91 -5.05 -6.18
N TRP A 320 20.13 -4.59 -5.99
CA TRP A 320 20.80 -3.68 -6.88
C TRP A 320 21.79 -4.50 -7.71
N GLU A 321 22.04 -4.11 -8.95
CA GLU A 321 23.03 -4.77 -9.81
C GLU A 321 24.44 -4.84 -9.16
N GLN A 322 24.76 -3.90 -8.26
CA GLN A 322 26.00 -3.91 -7.49
C GLN A 322 26.01 -4.84 -6.28
N ASP A 323 24.86 -5.34 -5.82
CA ASP A 323 24.78 -6.26 -4.68
C ASP A 323 25.49 -7.58 -5.03
N ALA A 324 26.15 -8.20 -4.06
CA ALA A 324 26.93 -9.41 -4.30
C ALA A 324 26.05 -10.57 -4.80
N GLU A 325 24.85 -10.68 -4.23
CA GLU A 325 23.80 -11.64 -4.52
C GLU A 325 23.36 -11.61 -5.97
N TRP A 326 23.34 -10.42 -6.59
CA TRP A 326 22.99 -10.29 -7.99
C TRP A 326 23.91 -11.10 -8.91
N LYS A 327 25.19 -11.21 -8.52
CA LYS A 327 26.26 -11.89 -9.25
C LYS A 327 26.51 -13.31 -8.77
N TRP A 328 25.79 -13.79 -7.76
CA TRP A 328 25.94 -15.18 -7.31
C TRP A 328 25.49 -16.17 -8.41
N PRO A 329 26.11 -17.35 -8.50
CA PRO A 329 25.61 -18.46 -9.31
C PRO A 329 24.19 -18.86 -8.88
N ASP A 330 23.42 -19.40 -9.81
CA ASP A 330 22.01 -19.74 -9.60
C ASP A 330 21.87 -20.82 -8.52
N GLU A 331 22.79 -21.78 -8.44
CA GLU A 331 22.81 -22.86 -7.44
C GLU A 331 22.86 -22.29 -6.02
N ARG A 332 23.73 -21.29 -5.79
CA ARG A 332 23.88 -20.63 -4.49
C ARG A 332 22.62 -19.84 -4.10
N LEU A 333 21.95 -19.24 -5.07
CA LEU A 333 20.70 -18.51 -4.85
C LEU A 333 19.55 -19.47 -4.53
N ILE A 334 19.48 -20.61 -5.23
CA ILE A 334 18.54 -21.69 -4.96
C ILE A 334 18.74 -22.23 -3.54
N GLU A 335 19.97 -22.59 -3.17
CA GLU A 335 20.30 -23.04 -1.80
C GLU A 335 19.91 -22.01 -0.74
N THR A 336 20.16 -20.73 -1.01
CA THR A 336 19.76 -19.63 -0.12
C THR A 336 18.26 -19.55 0.03
N GLY A 337 17.51 -19.63 -1.07
CA GLY A 337 16.05 -19.64 -1.06
C GLY A 337 15.45 -20.82 -0.31
N ILE A 338 16.00 -22.02 -0.52
CA ILE A 338 15.61 -23.23 0.22
C ILE A 338 15.82 -23.03 1.73
N ARG A 339 17.02 -22.59 2.13
CA ARG A 339 17.37 -22.36 3.53
C ARG A 339 16.44 -21.34 4.18
N GLU A 340 16.18 -20.21 3.51
CA GLU A 340 15.30 -19.17 4.05
C GLU A 340 13.86 -19.67 4.18
N CYS A 341 13.31 -20.39 3.19
CA CYS A 341 11.97 -20.96 3.27
C CYS A 341 11.82 -22.01 4.38
N VAL A 342 12.84 -22.83 4.62
CA VAL A 342 12.89 -23.77 5.75
C VAL A 342 12.95 -23.01 7.07
N GLN A 343 13.82 -21.99 7.17
CA GLN A 343 14.00 -21.18 8.38
C GLN A 343 12.71 -20.49 8.82
N ILE A 344 11.88 -20.03 7.87
CA ILE A 344 10.59 -19.42 8.17
C ILE A 344 9.43 -20.43 8.23
N GLY A 345 9.70 -21.73 8.12
CA GLY A 345 8.72 -22.80 8.31
C GLY A 345 7.70 -22.97 7.18
N LEU A 346 7.97 -22.46 5.98
CA LEU A 346 7.03 -22.60 4.85
C LEU A 346 7.18 -23.93 4.10
N ILE A 347 8.39 -24.49 4.08
CA ILE A 347 8.69 -25.79 3.47
C ILE A 347 9.52 -26.64 4.43
N ARG A 348 9.50 -27.96 4.24
CA ARG A 348 10.35 -28.91 4.98
C ARG A 348 11.66 -29.17 4.23
N PRO A 349 12.75 -29.50 4.95
CA PRO A 349 13.99 -29.93 4.31
C PRO A 349 13.74 -31.12 3.36
N GLY A 350 14.34 -31.07 2.17
CA GLY A 350 14.21 -32.13 1.16
C GLY A 350 12.95 -32.10 0.30
N GLU A 351 12.01 -31.16 0.53
CA GLU A 351 10.80 -31.02 -0.31
C GLU A 351 11.06 -30.36 -1.68
N VAL A 352 12.28 -29.89 -1.97
CA VAL A 352 12.58 -29.17 -3.21
C VAL A 352 13.17 -30.12 -4.26
N LEU A 353 12.48 -30.22 -5.41
CA LEU A 353 12.86 -31.10 -6.52
C LEU A 353 13.79 -30.43 -7.52
N ASP A 354 13.53 -29.15 -7.81
CA ASP A 354 14.30 -28.37 -8.78
C ASP A 354 14.14 -26.87 -8.48
N GLY A 355 14.99 -26.04 -9.09
CA GLY A 355 14.89 -24.59 -9.01
C GLY A 355 15.56 -23.88 -10.16
N THR A 356 15.15 -22.63 -10.40
CA THR A 356 15.73 -21.76 -11.42
C THR A 356 15.72 -20.30 -10.96
N VAL A 357 16.51 -19.44 -11.59
CA VAL A 357 16.64 -18.04 -11.21
C VAL A 357 16.36 -17.13 -12.39
N VAL A 358 15.62 -16.05 -12.15
CA VAL A 358 15.41 -14.98 -13.14
C VAL A 358 15.78 -13.63 -12.55
N ARG A 359 16.57 -12.89 -13.32
CA ARG A 359 17.00 -11.53 -13.01
C ARG A 359 16.28 -10.54 -13.95
N MET A 360 15.70 -9.50 -13.38
CA MET A 360 15.08 -8.39 -14.10
C MET A 360 15.65 -7.06 -13.63
N LYS A 361 16.35 -6.39 -14.53
CA LYS A 361 16.90 -5.06 -14.25
C LYS A 361 15.81 -3.99 -14.25
N LYS A 362 15.99 -2.96 -13.43
CA LYS A 362 15.18 -1.74 -13.41
C LYS A 362 13.68 -2.04 -13.23
N ALA A 363 13.35 -2.96 -12.35
CA ALA A 363 11.97 -3.32 -12.07
C ALA A 363 11.20 -2.21 -11.35
N TYR A 364 11.86 -1.39 -10.52
CA TYR A 364 11.20 -0.30 -9.79
C TYR A 364 11.95 1.03 -9.95
N PRO A 365 11.31 2.13 -10.39
CA PRO A 365 11.88 3.46 -10.22
C PRO A 365 11.89 3.83 -8.74
N VAL A 366 12.97 4.47 -8.28
CA VAL A 366 13.24 4.74 -6.87
C VAL A 366 12.97 6.21 -6.56
N TYR A 367 12.14 6.47 -5.54
CA TYR A 367 11.80 7.83 -5.11
C TYR A 367 12.67 8.24 -3.92
N ASP A 368 13.96 8.48 -4.20
CA ASP A 368 14.92 8.99 -3.21
C ASP A 368 14.83 10.52 -3.06
N ASN A 369 15.68 11.14 -2.24
CA ASN A 369 15.63 12.59 -2.02
C ASN A 369 15.98 13.45 -3.26
N TYR A 370 16.51 12.86 -4.34
CA TYR A 370 16.97 13.58 -5.53
C TYR A 370 16.02 13.44 -6.72
N TYR A 371 15.08 12.48 -6.67
CA TYR A 371 14.29 12.08 -7.83
C TYR A 371 13.46 13.23 -8.42
N HIS A 372 12.78 14.03 -7.59
CA HIS A 372 11.93 15.15 -8.04
C HIS A 372 12.68 16.17 -8.87
N ARG A 373 13.80 16.66 -8.33
CA ARG A 373 14.62 17.66 -9.00
C ARG A 373 15.16 17.12 -10.32
N SER A 374 15.61 15.86 -10.31
CA SER A 374 16.14 15.19 -11.48
C SER A 374 15.07 15.02 -12.56
N LEU A 375 13.88 14.56 -12.16
CA LEU A 375 12.75 14.35 -13.06
C LEU A 375 12.25 15.66 -13.66
N ALA A 376 12.17 16.74 -12.88
CA ALA A 376 11.77 18.06 -13.38
C ALA A 376 12.75 18.61 -14.44
N ILE A 377 14.05 18.44 -14.23
CA ILE A 377 15.09 18.83 -15.20
C ILE A 377 14.93 18.04 -16.49
N ILE A 378 14.74 16.72 -16.40
CA ILE A 378 14.63 15.84 -17.56
C ILE A 378 13.32 16.11 -18.32
N ARG A 379 12.19 16.23 -17.61
CA ARG A 379 10.90 16.53 -18.22
C ARG A 379 10.95 17.83 -19.03
N ARG A 380 11.47 18.91 -18.44
CA ARG A 380 11.61 20.20 -19.13
C ARG A 380 12.49 20.12 -20.38
N TYR A 381 13.51 19.27 -20.36
CA TYR A 381 14.35 19.04 -21.54
C TYR A 381 13.59 18.26 -22.62
N LEU A 382 12.88 17.20 -22.25
CA LEU A 382 12.12 16.38 -23.19
C LEU A 382 10.92 17.12 -23.81
N GLU A 383 10.33 18.09 -23.10
CA GLU A 383 9.27 18.96 -23.61
C GLU A 383 9.72 19.83 -24.82
N GLN A 384 11.02 19.94 -25.08
CA GLN A 384 11.55 20.61 -26.27
C GLN A 384 11.38 19.77 -27.55
N PHE A 385 11.13 18.46 -27.41
CA PHE A 385 10.98 17.57 -28.54
C PHE A 385 9.53 17.57 -29.03
N SER A 386 9.30 18.02 -30.26
CA SER A 386 7.95 18.11 -30.82
C SER A 386 7.37 16.78 -31.30
N ASN A 387 8.18 15.71 -31.37
CA ASN A 387 7.78 14.40 -31.87
C ASN A 387 8.28 13.23 -31.01
N LEU A 388 8.59 13.48 -29.73
CA LEU A 388 9.02 12.46 -28.78
C LEU A 388 8.13 12.50 -27.54
N GLN A 389 7.45 11.40 -27.26
CA GLN A 389 6.68 11.21 -26.02
C GLN A 389 7.30 10.08 -25.21
N THR A 390 7.37 10.24 -23.88
CA THR A 390 7.77 9.15 -22.97
C THR A 390 6.55 8.64 -22.21
N ILE A 391 6.48 7.33 -22.02
CA ILE A 391 5.32 6.66 -21.42
C ILE A 391 5.73 5.48 -20.53
N GLY A 392 4.76 4.97 -19.78
CA GLY A 392 4.92 3.77 -18.96
C GLY A 392 5.71 3.99 -17.68
N ARG A 393 5.85 2.92 -16.90
CA ARG A 393 6.52 2.90 -15.60
C ARG A 393 7.90 3.56 -15.62
N ASN A 394 8.78 3.05 -16.46
CA ASN A 394 10.17 3.47 -16.46
C ASN A 394 10.45 4.66 -17.39
N GLY A 395 9.67 4.85 -18.45
CA GLY A 395 9.77 6.02 -19.33
C GLY A 395 9.30 7.32 -18.67
N LEU A 396 8.48 7.22 -17.63
CA LEU A 396 8.08 8.36 -16.80
C LEU A 396 8.77 8.40 -15.43
N HIS A 397 9.65 7.42 -15.15
CA HIS A 397 10.23 7.19 -13.83
C HIS A 397 9.17 7.15 -12.71
N ARG A 398 8.03 6.49 -12.97
CA ARG A 398 6.91 6.38 -12.04
C ARG A 398 6.66 4.96 -11.62
N TYR A 399 6.32 4.81 -10.35
CA TYR A 399 5.75 3.60 -9.80
C TYR A 399 4.33 3.37 -10.35
N ASN A 400 4.24 2.90 -11.59
CA ASN A 400 2.98 2.59 -12.26
C ASN A 400 2.70 1.09 -12.25
N ASN A 401 1.41 0.74 -12.17
CA ASN A 401 0.90 -0.58 -12.48
C ASN A 401 0.69 -0.73 -14.01
N GLN A 402 0.20 -1.89 -14.44
CA GLN A 402 -0.05 -2.19 -15.85
C GLN A 402 -1.07 -1.23 -16.47
N ASP A 403 -2.21 -1.03 -15.82
CA ASP A 403 -3.29 -0.14 -16.28
C ASP A 403 -2.83 1.32 -16.42
N HIS A 404 -2.13 1.85 -15.42
CA HIS A 404 -1.55 3.20 -15.51
C HIS A 404 -0.57 3.31 -16.67
N SER A 405 0.26 2.29 -16.88
CA SER A 405 1.23 2.27 -17.99
C SER A 405 0.52 2.21 -19.35
N MET A 406 -0.56 1.43 -19.47
CA MET A 406 -1.37 1.37 -20.68
C MET A 406 -2.05 2.71 -20.97
N MET A 407 -2.63 3.35 -19.97
CA MET A 407 -3.28 4.65 -20.15
C MET A 407 -2.31 5.72 -20.68
N THR A 408 -1.05 5.70 -20.24
CA THR A 408 -0.05 6.60 -20.82
C THR A 408 0.21 6.31 -22.31
N GLY A 409 0.16 5.05 -22.73
CA GLY A 409 0.24 4.66 -24.14
C GLY A 409 -0.98 5.10 -24.96
N VAL A 410 -2.18 4.93 -24.41
CA VAL A 410 -3.44 5.39 -25.03
C VAL A 410 -3.42 6.90 -25.23
N TYR A 411 -3.03 7.65 -24.21
CA TYR A 411 -2.91 9.11 -24.30
C TYR A 411 -1.86 9.54 -25.31
N ALA A 412 -0.69 8.89 -25.33
CA ALA A 412 0.34 9.22 -26.31
C ALA A 412 -0.11 8.95 -27.76
N ALA A 413 -0.83 7.85 -27.99
CA ALA A 413 -1.43 7.55 -29.30
C ALA A 413 -2.46 8.61 -29.70
N ARG A 414 -3.37 8.99 -28.80
CA ARG A 414 -4.37 10.06 -29.05
C ARG A 414 -3.72 11.42 -29.35
N ASN A 415 -2.62 11.74 -28.66
CA ASN A 415 -1.87 12.96 -28.91
C ASN A 415 -1.29 13.02 -30.33
N ILE A 416 -0.89 11.89 -30.91
CA ILE A 416 -0.46 11.81 -32.32
C ILE A 416 -1.62 12.19 -33.27
N PHE A 417 -2.85 11.88 -32.89
CA PHE A 417 -4.06 12.24 -33.66
C PHE A 417 -4.60 13.65 -33.36
N GLY A 418 -3.86 14.47 -32.59
CA GLY A 418 -4.17 15.88 -32.37
C GLY A 418 -4.82 16.21 -31.03
N GLU A 419 -4.98 15.24 -30.14
CA GLU A 419 -5.39 15.53 -28.75
C GLU A 419 -4.24 16.12 -27.92
N THR A 420 -4.57 16.68 -26.75
CA THR A 420 -3.58 17.26 -25.81
C THR A 420 -3.75 16.67 -24.41
N ASN A 421 -3.41 15.40 -24.25
CA ASN A 421 -3.45 14.67 -22.98
C ASN A 421 -2.10 14.73 -22.25
N ASP A 422 -2.10 15.03 -20.95
CA ASP A 422 -0.88 14.98 -20.13
C ASP A 422 -0.58 13.55 -19.65
N VAL A 423 0.33 12.87 -20.33
CA VAL A 423 0.82 11.53 -19.94
C VAL A 423 1.50 11.54 -18.57
N TRP A 424 2.04 12.69 -18.14
CA TRP A 424 2.64 12.89 -16.83
C TRP A 424 1.61 13.24 -15.75
N SER A 425 0.30 13.26 -16.03
CA SER A 425 -0.72 13.39 -14.98
C SER A 425 -1.25 12.04 -14.51
N VAL A 426 -1.06 10.98 -15.32
CA VAL A 426 -1.55 9.64 -15.02
C VAL A 426 -0.94 9.14 -13.70
N ASN A 427 -1.80 8.63 -12.81
CA ASN A 427 -1.45 8.14 -11.46
C ASN A 427 -1.04 9.22 -10.44
N ILE A 428 -1.23 10.53 -10.72
CA ILE A 428 -1.05 11.59 -9.70
C ILE A 428 -2.29 11.72 -8.81
N GLU A 429 -3.48 11.64 -9.39
CA GLU A 429 -4.76 11.85 -8.69
C GLU A 429 -5.53 10.56 -8.41
N GLN A 430 -5.21 9.47 -9.13
CA GLN A 430 -5.84 8.17 -8.91
C GLN A 430 -5.19 7.50 -7.71
N GLU A 431 -5.81 7.67 -6.55
CA GLU A 431 -5.44 6.97 -5.32
C GLU A 431 -5.44 5.45 -5.57
N TYR A 432 -4.24 4.84 -5.56
CA TYR A 432 -4.11 3.40 -5.54
C TYR A 432 -4.54 2.88 -4.17
N HIS A 433 -5.83 2.58 -4.05
CA HIS A 433 -6.37 1.78 -2.97
C HIS A 433 -7.26 0.67 -3.54
N GLU A 434 -6.98 -0.55 -3.10
CA GLU A 434 -7.60 -1.82 -3.47
C GLU A 434 -9.04 -1.97 -2.95
N GLU A 435 -9.67 -0.85 -2.59
CA GLU A 435 -11.02 -0.76 -2.09
C GLU A 435 -11.93 -0.31 -3.25
N SER A 436 -12.99 -1.08 -3.50
CA SER A 436 -14.13 -0.65 -4.32
C SER A 436 -15.05 0.22 -3.47
N ARG A 437 -15.43 1.41 -3.96
CA ARG A 437 -16.58 2.15 -3.41
C ARG A 437 -17.82 1.73 -4.21
N PRO A 438 -18.97 1.49 -3.57
CA PRO A 438 -20.23 1.34 -4.31
C PRO A 438 -20.53 2.66 -5.03
N GLU A 439 -20.88 2.57 -6.32
CA GLU A 439 -21.21 3.71 -7.16
C GLU A 439 -22.49 4.39 -6.64
N SER A 440 -22.40 5.65 -6.22
CA SER A 440 -23.59 6.49 -6.11
C SER A 440 -24.04 6.84 -7.52
N SER A 441 -25.21 6.31 -7.90
CA SER A 441 -25.89 6.62 -9.16
C SER A 441 -26.08 8.12 -9.34
N ALA A 442 -25.25 8.73 -10.19
CA ALA A 442 -25.51 10.02 -10.80
C ALA A 442 -24.96 9.98 -12.24
N SER A 443 -25.92 9.85 -13.17
CA SER A 443 -25.91 10.18 -14.61
C SER A 443 -24.55 10.36 -15.32
N GLY A 444 -24.40 9.63 -16.42
CA GLY A 444 -23.24 9.62 -17.29
C GLY A 444 -22.82 10.98 -17.88
N GLU A 445 -21.65 10.92 -18.53
CA GLU A 445 -20.91 12.04 -19.16
C GLU A 445 -20.15 12.97 -18.21
N ARG A 446 -19.19 12.46 -17.43
CA ARG A 446 -17.99 13.25 -17.06
C ARG A 446 -16.73 12.39 -17.07
N LEU A 447 -16.18 12.19 -18.27
CA LEU A 447 -14.92 11.47 -18.51
C LEU A 447 -13.96 12.30 -19.39
N VAL A 448 -13.65 13.56 -19.03
CA VAL A 448 -12.49 14.31 -19.56
C VAL A 448 -12.11 15.44 -18.58
N PRO A 449 -10.83 15.69 -18.24
CA PRO A 449 -10.42 16.95 -17.62
C PRO A 449 -10.46 18.08 -18.67
N MET A 450 -11.18 19.18 -18.40
CA MET A 450 -11.17 20.37 -19.28
C MET A 450 -9.91 21.22 -19.08
N ARG A 451 -9.51 21.94 -20.15
CA ARG A 451 -8.53 23.04 -20.11
C ARG A 451 -8.89 24.09 -19.04
N PRO A 452 -7.91 24.73 -18.39
CA PRO A 452 -8.15 25.98 -17.69
C PRO A 452 -8.61 27.03 -18.71
N ARG A 453 -9.76 27.65 -18.50
CA ARG A 453 -10.13 28.89 -19.21
C ARG A 453 -9.51 30.07 -18.47
N ASP A 454 -8.96 31.00 -19.24
CA ASP A 454 -8.51 32.30 -18.74
C ASP A 454 -9.71 33.08 -18.18
N HIS A 455 -9.80 33.19 -16.85
CA HIS A 455 -10.65 34.15 -16.18
C HIS A 455 -9.78 35.09 -15.36
N ALA A 456 -9.95 36.40 -15.59
CA ALA A 456 -9.40 37.46 -14.76
C ALA A 456 -9.88 37.29 -13.30
N PRO A 457 -9.11 37.75 -12.30
CA PRO A 457 -9.35 37.41 -10.91
C PRO A 457 -10.59 38.17 -10.39
N GLU A 458 -11.69 37.46 -10.17
CA GLU A 458 -12.70 37.86 -9.20
C GLU A 458 -12.21 37.51 -7.78
N PRO A 459 -12.56 38.31 -6.74
CA PRO A 459 -12.14 38.06 -5.39
C PRO A 459 -12.72 36.73 -4.91
N GLN A 460 -11.84 35.75 -4.71
CA GLN A 460 -12.18 34.45 -4.14
C GLN A 460 -12.49 34.61 -2.65
N HIS A 461 -13.76 34.58 -2.29
CA HIS A 461 -14.12 34.05 -0.97
C HIS A 461 -13.79 32.57 -0.98
N THR A 462 -12.96 32.13 -0.04
CA THR A 462 -12.54 30.73 0.03
C THR A 462 -13.70 29.86 0.52
N PHE A 463 -13.76 28.62 0.06
CA PHE A 463 -14.72 27.62 0.57
C PHE A 463 -14.57 27.46 2.10
N ASP A 464 -13.37 27.70 2.63
CA ASP A 464 -13.08 27.74 4.05
C ASP A 464 -13.74 28.93 4.77
N GLU A 465 -13.83 30.12 4.16
CA GLU A 465 -14.57 31.26 4.72
C GLU A 465 -16.09 30.99 4.77
N ILE A 466 -16.66 30.39 3.71
CA ILE A 466 -18.09 30.04 3.65
C ILE A 466 -18.43 28.93 4.66
N VAL A 467 -17.49 28.04 4.96
CA VAL A 467 -17.66 26.93 5.92
C VAL A 467 -17.35 27.36 7.37
N GLU A 468 -16.38 28.24 7.60
CA GLU A 468 -16.08 28.80 8.93
C GLU A 468 -17.24 29.65 9.46
N GLU A 469 -17.87 30.48 8.62
CA GLU A 469 -18.96 31.35 9.06
C GLU A 469 -20.29 30.60 9.24
N ALA A 470 -20.55 29.55 8.45
CA ALA A 470 -21.81 28.81 8.50
C ALA A 470 -21.84 27.67 9.54
N TYR A 471 -20.68 27.16 10.01
CA TYR A 471 -20.64 25.94 10.84
C TYR A 471 -19.89 26.06 12.18
N ALA A 472 -19.16 27.14 12.47
CA ALA A 472 -18.34 27.22 13.69
C ALA A 472 -19.17 27.25 15.00
N GLY A 473 -20.41 27.75 14.95
CA GLY A 473 -21.27 27.84 16.14
C GLY A 473 -21.96 26.54 16.55
N GLN A 474 -22.59 25.84 15.60
CA GLN A 474 -23.45 24.68 15.90
C GLN A 474 -22.68 23.36 16.02
N VAL A 475 -21.61 23.17 15.23
CA VAL A 475 -20.85 21.90 15.18
C VAL A 475 -20.02 21.68 16.44
N VAL A 476 -19.53 22.76 17.06
CA VAL A 476 -18.72 22.68 18.29
C VAL A 476 -19.58 22.28 19.50
N GLU A 477 -20.84 22.70 19.57
CA GLU A 477 -21.75 22.27 20.64
C GLU A 477 -22.24 20.82 20.44
N GLU A 478 -22.44 20.37 19.20
CA GLU A 478 -22.84 18.98 18.89
C GLU A 478 -21.71 17.96 19.09
N LEU A 479 -20.47 18.28 18.68
CA LEU A 479 -19.31 17.37 18.85
C LEU A 479 -18.80 17.30 20.29
N PHE A 480 -19.03 18.34 21.09
CA PHE A 480 -18.62 18.42 22.48
C PHE A 480 -19.80 18.49 23.45
N ALA A 481 -20.88 17.76 23.14
CA ALA A 481 -22.02 17.63 24.02
C ALA A 481 -21.57 17.30 25.46
N ARG A 482 -22.09 18.07 26.42
CA ARG A 482 -21.80 17.87 27.84
C ARG A 482 -22.26 16.48 28.24
N LEU A 483 -21.40 15.73 28.92
CA LEU A 483 -21.88 14.51 29.56
C LEU A 483 -22.84 14.91 30.66
N ASP A 484 -24.01 14.28 30.66
CA ASP A 484 -24.94 14.38 31.77
C ASP A 484 -24.31 13.69 32.99
N THR A 485 -24.08 14.48 34.03
CA THR A 485 -23.42 14.03 35.26
C THR A 485 -24.22 12.99 36.00
N LEU A 486 -25.55 13.12 36.00
CA LEU A 486 -26.43 12.17 36.65
C LEU A 486 -26.45 10.85 35.87
N ALA A 487 -26.58 10.91 34.54
CA ALA A 487 -26.59 9.72 33.70
C ALA A 487 -25.27 8.93 33.79
N MET A 488 -24.13 9.63 33.75
CA MET A 488 -22.82 9.01 33.88
C MET A 488 -22.59 8.43 35.28
N GLY A 489 -23.01 9.15 36.33
CA GLY A 489 -23.00 8.63 37.70
C GLY A 489 -23.82 7.35 37.81
N ILE A 490 -25.07 7.35 37.33
CA ILE A 490 -25.94 6.17 37.38
C ILE A 490 -25.31 4.99 36.63
N ALA A 491 -24.78 5.21 35.43
CA ALA A 491 -24.19 4.15 34.61
C ALA A 491 -22.98 3.50 35.30
N VAL A 492 -22.02 4.29 35.77
CA VAL A 492 -20.81 3.77 36.44
C VAL A 492 -21.18 3.13 37.78
N GLY A 493 -22.05 3.76 38.57
CA GLY A 493 -22.55 3.19 39.82
C GLY A 493 -23.23 1.83 39.63
N THR A 494 -24.09 1.71 38.63
CA THR A 494 -24.79 0.46 38.33
C THR A 494 -23.81 -0.66 37.96
N VAL A 495 -22.84 -0.37 37.10
CA VAL A 495 -21.81 -1.35 36.68
C VAL A 495 -20.91 -1.76 37.85
N SER A 496 -20.46 -0.80 38.68
CA SER A 496 -19.65 -1.10 39.86
C SER A 496 -20.40 -1.96 40.88
N GLY A 497 -21.69 -1.70 41.10
CA GLY A 497 -22.56 -2.53 41.93
C GLY A 497 -22.71 -3.95 41.39
N LEU A 498 -22.94 -4.09 40.08
CA LEU A 498 -23.06 -5.39 39.40
C LEU A 498 -21.77 -6.21 39.46
N ILE A 499 -20.61 -5.60 39.23
CA ILE A 499 -19.31 -6.27 39.33
C ILE A 499 -19.09 -6.76 40.76
N CYS A 500 -19.41 -5.94 41.77
CA CYS A 500 -19.32 -6.33 43.16
C CYS A 500 -20.26 -7.51 43.48
N ALA A 501 -21.51 -7.46 43.01
CA ALA A 501 -22.48 -8.53 43.19
C ALA A 501 -22.03 -9.87 42.53
N ILE A 502 -21.51 -9.80 41.30
CA ILE A 502 -20.99 -10.97 40.58
C ILE A 502 -19.75 -11.53 41.28
N GLY A 503 -18.83 -10.67 41.73
CA GLY A 503 -17.65 -11.08 42.50
C GLY A 503 -18.03 -11.80 43.80
N ILE A 504 -19.03 -11.28 44.53
CA ILE A 504 -19.55 -11.91 45.74
C ILE A 504 -20.19 -13.27 45.42
N LEU A 505 -21.03 -13.35 44.36
CA LEU A 505 -21.65 -14.62 43.94
C LEU A 505 -20.62 -15.69 43.54
N LEU A 506 -19.57 -15.29 42.83
CA LEU A 506 -18.48 -16.20 42.44
C LEU A 506 -17.70 -16.72 43.65
N LEU A 507 -17.51 -15.90 44.69
CA LEU A 507 -16.89 -16.31 45.95
C LEU A 507 -17.76 -17.32 46.73
N PHE A 508 -19.09 -17.20 46.68
CA PHE A 508 -20.00 -18.16 47.30
C PHE A 508 -20.10 -19.50 46.54
N TYR A 509 -19.98 -19.48 45.21
CA TYR A 509 -20.16 -20.68 44.38
C TYR A 509 -18.89 -21.52 44.20
N HIS A 510 -17.69 -20.93 44.34
CA HIS A 510 -16.41 -21.65 44.19
C HIS A 510 -15.37 -21.25 45.26
N PRO A 511 -15.59 -21.57 46.55
CA PRO A 511 -14.67 -21.21 47.64
C PRO A 511 -13.27 -21.87 47.52
N ALA A 512 -13.13 -22.95 46.74
CA ALA A 512 -11.88 -23.70 46.59
C ALA A 512 -10.86 -23.11 45.60
N ASN A 513 -11.23 -22.13 44.77
CA ASN A 513 -10.39 -21.67 43.64
C ASN A 513 -9.68 -20.33 43.85
N MET A 514 -9.84 -19.66 45.01
CA MET A 514 -9.10 -18.44 45.33
C MET A 514 -8.76 -18.35 46.83
N PRO A 515 -7.73 -19.07 47.32
CA PRO A 515 -7.32 -19.04 48.72
C PRO A 515 -6.89 -17.63 49.15
N GLU A 516 -6.20 -16.89 48.26
CA GLU A 516 -5.63 -15.57 48.55
C GLU A 516 -6.68 -14.46 48.69
N LEU A 517 -7.80 -14.52 47.96
CA LEU A 517 -8.88 -13.52 48.13
C LEU A 517 -9.70 -13.77 49.40
N SER A 518 -9.91 -15.03 49.80
CA SER A 518 -10.63 -15.36 51.04
C SER A 518 -9.92 -14.81 52.29
N GLY A 519 -8.58 -14.82 52.28
CA GLY A 519 -7.74 -14.23 53.33
C GLY A 519 -7.79 -12.71 53.33
N LEU A 520 -7.67 -12.08 52.15
CA LEU A 520 -7.71 -10.62 52.03
C LEU A 520 -9.06 -10.05 52.51
N THR A 521 -10.19 -10.69 52.17
CA THR A 521 -11.52 -10.26 52.67
C THR A 521 -11.70 -10.43 54.17
N ARG A 522 -11.01 -11.39 54.79
CA ARG A 522 -11.13 -11.66 56.23
C ARG A 522 -10.29 -10.70 57.07
N GLU A 523 -9.07 -10.39 56.63
CA GLU A 523 -8.14 -9.50 57.34
C GLU A 523 -8.38 -8.01 57.07
N THR A 524 -8.84 -7.61 55.87
CA THR A 524 -9.03 -6.17 55.57
C THR A 524 -10.44 -5.66 55.87
N LEU A 525 -11.47 -6.52 55.91
CA LEU A 525 -12.87 -6.08 56.01
C LEU A 525 -13.68 -6.72 57.15
N GLY A 526 -13.18 -7.77 57.84
CA GLY A 526 -13.84 -8.34 59.02
C GLY A 526 -15.28 -8.86 58.79
N LEU A 527 -15.54 -9.50 57.64
CA LEU A 527 -16.90 -9.88 57.22
C LEU A 527 -17.20 -11.36 57.47
N ASP A 528 -18.25 -11.61 58.26
CA ASP A 528 -19.00 -12.88 58.37
C ASP A 528 -20.29 -12.75 57.52
N PRO A 529 -20.92 -13.83 57.02
CA PRO A 529 -21.95 -13.76 55.99
C PRO A 529 -23.33 -13.42 56.58
N ASP A 530 -23.49 -12.16 56.97
CA ASP A 530 -24.81 -11.54 57.11
C ASP A 530 -25.20 -10.93 55.76
N TRP A 531 -26.36 -11.29 55.23
CA TRP A 531 -26.93 -10.71 53.99
C TRP A 531 -26.95 -9.17 54.01
N VAL A 532 -27.05 -8.59 55.20
CA VAL A 532 -26.96 -7.14 55.45
C VAL A 532 -25.63 -6.55 54.96
N LYS A 533 -24.50 -7.25 55.15
CA LYS A 533 -23.17 -6.79 54.74
C LYS A 533 -22.95 -6.87 53.23
N ILE A 534 -23.55 -7.86 52.55
CA ILE A 534 -23.55 -7.98 51.08
C ILE A 534 -24.31 -6.80 50.46
N VAL A 535 -25.49 -6.50 50.99
CA VAL A 535 -26.30 -5.35 50.54
C VAL A 535 -25.54 -4.05 50.76
N ILE A 536 -24.87 -3.88 51.91
CA ILE A 536 -24.01 -2.72 52.18
C ILE A 536 -22.85 -2.64 51.16
N GLY A 537 -22.18 -3.75 50.84
CA GLY A 537 -21.09 -3.78 49.87
C GLY A 537 -21.50 -3.38 48.45
N ILE A 538 -22.60 -3.95 47.95
CA ILE A 538 -23.15 -3.62 46.62
C ILE A 538 -23.62 -2.17 46.57
N THR A 539 -24.30 -1.70 47.63
CA THR A 539 -24.79 -0.32 47.71
C THR A 539 -23.62 0.67 47.81
N GLY A 540 -22.58 0.32 48.57
CA GLY A 540 -21.35 1.10 48.71
C GLY A 540 -20.56 1.18 47.40
N ALA A 541 -20.39 0.06 46.69
CA ALA A 541 -19.76 0.03 45.37
C ALA A 541 -20.55 0.84 44.33
N SER A 542 -21.88 0.78 44.41
CA SER A 542 -22.76 1.57 43.53
C SER A 542 -22.66 3.07 43.82
N GLY A 543 -22.63 3.46 45.11
CA GLY A 543 -22.44 4.85 45.53
C GLY A 543 -21.06 5.39 45.16
N ALA A 544 -20.00 4.61 45.36
CA ALA A 544 -18.64 4.98 44.98
C ALA A 544 -18.50 5.12 43.45
N GLY A 545 -19.05 4.17 42.68
CA GLY A 545 -19.10 4.24 41.23
C GLY A 545 -19.89 5.46 40.73
N PHE A 546 -20.99 5.80 41.41
CA PHE A 546 -21.77 7.00 41.10
C PHE A 546 -20.98 8.29 41.29
N LEU A 547 -20.27 8.42 42.43
CA LEU A 547 -19.42 9.58 42.70
C LEU A 547 -18.26 9.67 41.71
N LEU A 548 -17.66 8.54 41.34
CA LEU A 548 -16.59 8.48 40.35
C LEU A 548 -17.09 8.87 38.94
N GLY A 549 -18.21 8.31 38.49
CA GLY A 549 -18.81 8.66 37.19
C GLY A 549 -19.21 10.14 37.11
N SER A 550 -19.80 10.67 38.20
CA SER A 550 -20.20 12.07 38.31
C SER A 550 -19.00 13.02 38.33
N SER A 551 -17.93 12.67 39.06
CA SER A 551 -16.71 13.50 39.10
C SER A 551 -15.96 13.48 37.76
N MET A 552 -15.91 12.33 37.08
CA MET A 552 -15.31 12.23 35.74
C MET A 552 -16.05 13.08 34.70
N SER A 553 -17.39 13.09 34.71
CA SER A 553 -18.16 13.92 33.79
C SER A 553 -17.94 15.41 34.07
N LEU A 554 -17.90 15.81 35.36
CA LEU A 554 -17.62 17.19 35.77
C LEU A 554 -16.23 17.64 35.31
N VAL A 555 -15.19 16.84 35.58
CA VAL A 555 -13.82 17.14 35.16
C VAL A 555 -13.71 17.25 33.65
N ARG A 556 -14.27 16.28 32.90
CA ARG A 556 -14.29 16.31 31.44
C ARG A 556 -15.01 17.56 30.91
N ASN A 557 -16.20 17.86 31.43
CA ASN A 557 -16.97 19.02 30.99
C ASN A 557 -16.23 20.34 31.29
N CYS A 558 -15.50 20.44 32.41
CA CYS A 558 -14.64 21.57 32.72
C CYS A 558 -13.44 21.69 31.78
N LEU A 559 -12.75 20.57 31.48
CA LEU A 559 -11.62 20.54 30.55
C LEU A 559 -12.03 20.93 29.13
N ILE A 560 -13.19 20.45 28.66
CA ILE A 560 -13.76 20.83 27.37
C ILE A 560 -14.08 22.33 27.35
N LYS A 561 -14.72 22.88 28.39
CA LYS A 561 -14.97 24.33 28.49
C LYS A 561 -13.67 25.14 28.44
N PHE A 562 -12.63 24.69 29.15
CA PHE A 562 -11.33 25.35 29.15
C PHE A 562 -10.66 25.29 27.77
N TYR A 563 -10.69 24.12 27.12
CA TYR A 563 -10.17 23.93 25.77
C TYR A 563 -10.90 24.82 24.76
N LEU A 564 -12.23 24.86 24.78
CA LEU A 564 -13.03 25.72 23.90
C LEU A 564 -12.73 27.21 24.13
N GLY A 565 -12.59 27.64 25.38
CA GLY A 565 -12.19 29.01 25.70
C GLY A 565 -10.79 29.36 25.21
N PHE A 566 -9.84 28.42 25.30
CA PHE A 566 -8.48 28.59 24.78
C PHE A 566 -8.46 28.66 23.26
N THR A 567 -9.17 27.76 22.58
CA THR A 567 -9.27 27.72 21.12
C THR A 567 -9.92 28.98 20.58
N ARG A 568 -11.01 29.45 21.21
CA ARG A 568 -11.66 30.71 20.83
C ARG A 568 -10.73 31.91 20.95
N LYS A 569 -10.01 32.06 22.06
CA LYS A 569 -8.99 33.13 22.22
C LYS A 569 -7.89 33.05 21.17
N ARG A 570 -7.51 31.84 20.76
CA ARG A 570 -6.46 31.61 19.76
C ARG A 570 -6.92 32.01 18.36
N VAL A 571 -8.18 31.70 18.03
CA VAL A 571 -8.84 32.12 16.76
C VAL A 571 -9.01 33.64 16.72
N GLU A 572 -9.51 34.26 17.79
CA GLU A 572 -9.64 35.72 17.91
C GLU A 572 -8.28 36.44 17.79
N ALA A 573 -7.21 35.88 18.38
CA ALA A 573 -5.86 36.40 18.24
C ALA A 573 -5.30 36.28 16.80
N SER A 574 -5.58 35.19 16.09
CA SER A 574 -5.16 35.02 14.69
C SER A 574 -5.93 35.94 13.73
N GLN A 575 -7.21 36.23 14.00
CA GLN A 575 -8.00 37.19 13.21
C GLN A 575 -7.52 38.64 13.43
N THR A 576 -7.02 38.97 14.62
CA THR A 576 -6.46 40.30 14.92
C THR A 576 -5.06 40.52 14.33
N GLN A 577 -4.38 39.45 13.90
CA GLN A 577 -3.10 39.51 13.18
C GLN A 577 -3.26 39.52 11.65
N ALA A 578 -4.45 39.21 11.14
CA ALA A 578 -4.78 39.19 9.72
C ALA A 578 -5.49 40.47 9.22
N LEU A 579 -6.00 41.30 10.15
CA LEU A 579 -6.41 42.70 9.96
C LEU A 579 -5.23 43.62 10.25
#